data_AF-A0A4V2ZCP1-F1
#
_entry.id   AF-A0A4V2ZCP1-F1
#
_cell.length_a   1.000
_cell.length_b   1.000
_cell.length_c   1.000
_cell.angle_alpha   90.00
_cell.angle_beta   90.00
_cell.angle_gamma   90.00
#
_symmetry.space_group_name_H-M   'P 1'
#
loop_
_entity.id
_entity.type
_entity.pdbx_description
1 polymer ?
#
loop_
_entity_poly.entity_id
_entity_poly.type
_entity_poly.pdbx_seq_one_letter_code
_entity_poly.pdbx_strand_id
1 'polypeptide(L)' 'MTNWQKRFIIGFNIAALFIFLDVSLLIFIRSVNGNGIYQTLGMKWITFSIWLLCYASLWMFQGIAYMFVKHVKLAKKH' A
#
# COMPACT_ATOMS: atom_id res chain seq x y z
N MET A 1 23.49 -0.77 1.15
CA MET A 1 22.45 -1.28 0.23
C MET A 1 23.04 -1.17 -1.16
N THR A 2 23.03 -2.25 -1.92
CA THR A 2 23.51 -2.23 -3.31
C THR A 2 22.56 -1.38 -4.17
N ASN A 3 23.06 -0.72 -5.22
CA ASN A 3 22.26 0.16 -6.09
C ASN A 3 21.04 -0.54 -6.70
N TRP A 4 21.13 -1.85 -6.85
CA TRP A 4 20.04 -2.70 -7.33
C TRP A 4 18.88 -2.82 -6.34
N GLN A 5 19.16 -2.95 -5.04
CA GLN A 5 18.12 -2.98 -3.99
C GLN A 5 17.33 -1.67 -3.93
N LYS A 6 18.00 -0.52 -4.12
CA LYS A 6 17.33 0.78 -4.16
C LYS A 6 16.37 0.87 -5.36
N ARG A 7 16.80 0.41 -6.54
CA ARG A 7 15.96 0.39 -7.75
C ARG A 7 14.73 -0.52 -7.58
N PHE A 8 14.89 -1.68 -6.94
CA PHE A 8 13.76 -2.56 -6.62
C PHE A 8 12.75 -1.93 -5.67
N ILE A 9 13.23 -1.27 -4.61
CA ILE A 9 12.36 -0.58 -3.65
C ILE A 9 11.58 0.56 -4.32
N ILE A 10 12.24 1.35 -5.18
CA ILE A 10 11.61 2.42 -5.94
C ILE A 10 10.55 1.85 -6.90
N GLY A 11 10.89 0.80 -7.65
CA GLY A 11 9.96 0.14 -8.56
C GLY A 11 8.74 -0.44 -7.84
N PHE A 12 8.96 -1.09 -6.69
CA PHE A 12 7.89 -1.62 -5.85
C PHE A 12 6.96 -0.51 -5.33
N ASN A 13 7.51 0.62 -4.86
CA ASN A 13 6.72 1.76 -4.41
C ASN A 13 5.90 2.38 -5.54
N ILE A 14 6.46 2.51 -6.74
CA ILE A 14 5.73 3.04 -7.91
C ILE A 14 4.59 2.08 -8.29
N ALA A 15 4.87 0.78 -8.36
CA ALA A 15 3.85 -0.23 -8.68
C ALA A 15 2.73 -0.25 -7.62
N ALA A 16 3.08 -0.21 -6.33
CA ALA A 16 2.12 -0.15 -5.24
C ALA A 16 1.25 1.11 -5.30
N LEU A 17 1.85 2.26 -5.63
CA LEU A 17 1.13 3.52 -5.80
C LEU A 17 0.18 3.46 -7.00
N PHE A 18 0.61 2.85 -8.11
CA PHE A 18 -0.24 2.67 -9.28
C PHE A 18 -1.45 1.79 -8.98
N ILE A 19 -1.25 0.65 -8.30
CA ILE A 19 -2.34 -0.23 -7.86
C ILE A 19 -3.27 0.50 -6.88
N PHE A 20 -2.71 1.28 -5.96
CA PHE A 20 -3.50 2.06 -5.01
C PHE A 20 -4.43 3.04 -5.73
N LEU A 21 -3.91 3.78 -6.71
CA LEU A 21 -4.68 4.73 -7.52
C LEU A 21 -5.73 4.03 -8.37
N ASP A 22 -5.38 2.93 -9.03
CA ASP A 22 -6.29 2.16 -9.88
C ASP A 22 -7.48 1.63 -9.08
N VAL A 23 -7.22 0.98 -7.93
CA VAL A 23 -8.28 0.47 -7.05
C VAL A 23 -9.10 1.61 -6.45
N SER A 24 -8.47 2.75 -6.11
CA SER A 24 -9.20 3.93 -5.64
C SER A 24 -10.16 4.44 -6.71
N LEU A 25 -9.71 4.54 -7.96
CA LEU A 25 -10.53 4.94 -9.09
C LEU A 25 -11.72 3.98 -9.29
N LEU A 26 -11.45 2.67 -9.22
CA LEU A 26 -12.50 1.64 -9.33
C LEU A 26 -13.55 1.77 -8.22
N ILE A 27 -13.17 2.08 -6.98
CA ILE A 27 -14.11 2.30 -5.86
C ILE A 27 -15.08 3.45 -6.17
N PHE A 28 -14.60 4.53 -6.81
CA PHE A 28 -15.43 5.69 -7.11
C PHE A 28 -16.25 5.56 -8.40
N ILE A 29 -15.69 4.95 -9.45
CA ILE A 29 -16.37 4.72 -10.73
C ILE A 29 -17.48 3.68 -10.57
N ARG A 30 -17.28 2.66 -9.72
CA ARG A 30 -18.27 1.61 -9.50
C ARG A 30 -19.54 2.21 -8.90
N SER A 31 -20.66 2.04 -9.61
CA SER A 31 -21.98 2.53 -9.18
C SER A 31 -22.71 1.49 -8.32
N VAL A 32 -22.41 0.20 -8.54
CA VAL A 32 -23.14 -0.93 -7.96
C VAL A 32 -22.17 -1.88 -7.27
N ASN A 33 -22.46 -2.23 -6.01
CA ASN A 33 -21.64 -3.18 -5.26
C ASN A 33 -21.81 -4.63 -5.77
N GLY A 34 -21.10 -5.59 -5.18
CA GLY A 34 -21.19 -7.02 -5.55
C GLY A 34 -22.59 -7.64 -5.39
N ASN A 35 -23.49 -6.96 -4.67
CA ASN A 35 -24.84 -7.43 -4.34
C ASN A 35 -25.93 -6.72 -5.15
N GLY A 36 -25.57 -5.93 -6.17
CA GLY A 36 -26.56 -5.20 -6.98
C GLY A 36 -27.11 -3.92 -6.34
N ILE A 37 -26.58 -3.49 -5.20
CA ILE A 37 -27.04 -2.29 -4.49
C ILE A 37 -26.25 -1.07 -4.97
N TYR A 38 -26.97 0.02 -5.28
CA TYR A 38 -26.37 1.31 -5.59
C TYR A 38 -25.53 1.82 -4.43
N GLN A 39 -24.26 2.09 -4.71
CA GLN A 39 -23.30 2.48 -3.71
C GLN A 39 -23.43 3.98 -3.43
N THR A 40 -23.95 4.32 -2.25
CA THR A 40 -24.05 5.71 -1.81
C THR A 40 -22.66 6.32 -1.62
N LEU A 41 -22.59 7.65 -1.70
CA LEU A 41 -21.33 8.39 -1.58
C LEU A 41 -20.62 8.06 -0.26
N GLY A 42 -21.36 7.92 0.85
CA GLY A 42 -20.81 7.51 2.15
C GLY A 42 -20.21 6.11 2.17
N MET A 43 -20.85 5.13 1.51
CA MET A 43 -20.28 3.77 1.41
C MET A 43 -18.97 3.76 0.61
N LYS A 44 -18.87 4.57 -0.45
CA LYS A 44 -17.63 4.72 -1.22
C LYS A 44 -16.49 5.27 -0.37
N TRP A 45 -16.76 6.28 0.45
CA TRP A 45 -15.78 6.83 1.39
C TRP A 45 -15.33 5.80 2.43
N ILE A 46 -16.23 5.00 2.99
CA ILE A 46 -15.87 3.95 3.95
C ILE A 46 -14.95 2.91 3.29
N THR A 47 -15.31 2.42 2.09
CA THR A 47 -14.48 1.47 1.35
C THR A 47 -13.12 2.07 1.01
N PHE A 48 -13.08 3.35 0.61
CA PHE A 48 -11.84 4.08 0.37
C PHE A 48 -10.98 4.23 1.62
N SER A 49 -11.57 4.54 2.79
CA SER A 49 -10.83 4.63 4.05
C SER A 49 -10.22 3.29 4.47
N ILE A 50 -10.94 2.17 4.29
CA ILE A 50 -10.40 0.82 4.53
C ILE A 50 -9.24 0.55 3.58
N TRP A 51 -9.41 0.88 2.29
CA TRP A 51 -8.36 0.72 1.28
C TRP A 51 -7.11 1.56 1.60
N LEU A 52 -7.30 2.80 2.06
CA LEU A 52 -6.23 3.69 2.50
C LEU A 52 -5.46 3.12 3.71
N LEU A 53 -6.17 2.52 4.68
CA LEU A 53 -5.53 1.85 5.82
C LEU A 53 -4.70 0.64 5.38
N CYS A 54 -5.20 -0.15 4.41
CA CYS A 54 -4.43 -1.25 3.83
C CYS A 54 -3.16 -0.76 3.11
N TYR A 55 -3.23 0.36 2.40
CA TYR A 55 -2.03 0.94 1.78
C TYR A 55 -1.04 1.48 2.82
N ALA A 56 -1.54 2.13 3.88
CA ALA A 56 -0.69 2.62 4.98
C ALA A 56 0.01 1.48 5.73
N SER A 57 -0.65 0.33 5.90
CA SER A 57 -0.02 -0.83 6.55
C SER A 57 1.12 -1.42 5.72
N LEU A 58 1.02 -1.43 4.39
CA LEU A 58 2.12 -1.82 3.49
C LEU A 58 3.38 -0.96 3.72
N TRP A 59 3.20 0.36 3.85
CA TRP A 59 4.29 1.29 4.17
C TRP A 59 4.90 1.00 5.55
N MET A 60 4.07 0.68 6.54
CA MET A 60 4.55 0.31 7.88
C MET A 60 5.37 -0.97 7.85
N PHE A 61 4.94 -2.02 7.13
CA PHE A 61 5.71 -3.24 6.97
C PHE A 61 7.07 -3.00 6.33
N GLN A 62 7.13 -2.14 5.31
CA GLN A 62 8.37 -1.77 4.66
C GLN A 62 9.32 -1.01 5.60
N GLY A 63 8.78 -0.11 6.43
CA GLY A 63 9.52 0.59 7.49
C GLY A 63 10.07 -0.36 8.56
N ILE A 64 9.25 -1.30 9.04
CA ILE A 64 9.66 -2.31 10.02
C ILE A 64 10.75 -3.21 9.44
N ALA A 65 10.59 -3.69 8.21
CA ALA A 65 11.60 -4.51 7.53
C ALA A 65 12.94 -3.77 7.38
N TYR A 66 12.91 -2.47 7.05
CA TYR A 66 14.10 -1.64 6.99
C TYR A 66 14.80 -1.52 8.35
N MET A 67 14.02 -1.23 9.40
CA MET A 67 14.54 -1.15 10.77
C MET A 67 15.12 -2.48 11.22
N PHE A 68 14.44 -3.60 10.94
CA PHE A 68 14.91 -4.94 11.28
C PHE A 68 16.25 -5.27 10.61
N VAL A 69 16.37 -5.03 9.29
CA VAL A 69 17.64 -5.24 8.55
C VAL A 69 18.75 -4.35 9.11
N LYS A 70 18.44 -3.12 9.53
CA LYS A 70 19.40 -2.22 10.18
C LYS A 70 19.87 -2.77 11.54
N HIS A 71 18.94 -3.26 12.38
CA HIS A 71 19.27 -3.87 13.67
C HIS A 71 20.11 -5.13 13.53
N VAL A 72 19.76 -6.03 12.60
CA VAL A 72 20.54 -7.26 12.33
C VAL A 72 21.95 -6.92 11.85
N LYS A 73 22.13 -5.89 11.02
CA LYS A 73 23.47 -5.44 10.58
C LYS A 73 24.29 -4.83 11.70
N LEU A 74 23.66 -4.11 12.63
CA LEU A 74 24.35 -3.55 13.79
C LEU A 74 24.78 -4.66 14.77
N ALA A 75 23.91 -5.64 15.02
CA ALA A 75 24.21 -6.79 15.88
C ALA A 75 25.32 -7.69 15.32
N LYS A 76 25.45 -7.80 13.99
CA LYS A 76 26.50 -8.60 13.33
C LYS A 76 27.87 -7.90 13.27
N LYS A 77 27.94 -6.63 13.69
CA LYS A 77 29.17 -5.81 13.68
C LYS A 77 29.85 -5.74 15.06
N HIS A 78 29.14 -6.18 16.11
CA HIS A 78 29.69 -6.50 17.42
C HIS A 78 29.97 -8.01 17.50
#